data_AF-A0A947C4B2-F1
#
_entry.id   AF-A0A947C4B2-F1
#
_cell.length_a   1.000
_cell.length_b   1.000
_cell.length_c   1.000
_cell.angle_alpha   90.00
_cell.angle_beta   90.00
_cell.angle_gamma   90.00
#
_symmetry.space_group_name_H-M   'P 1'
#
loop_
_entity.id
_entity.type
_entity.pdbx_description
1 polymer ?
#
loop_
_entity_poly.entity_id
_entity_poly.type
_entity_poly.pdbx_seq_one_letter_code
_entity_poly.pdbx_strand_id
1 'polypeptide(L)'
;MNDELDPRPYLLITVLLDSSARPADISRSHGDAYERSLNASQGQEIAGLELVELPIAAPVFKALRQPLAVPGDAVGLYDVFPLASRLKPEFRKIAGQFLAAEALWTMEEQGLLGGVPVNVKLEVPTGWKTDPKDIHQHLVGEGALDLSPSGIETYKAIKQAWDSTNAS
;
A
#
# COMPACT_ATOMS: atom_id res chain seq x y z
N MET A 1 20.96 -8.58 -26.76
CA MET A 1 19.92 -7.55 -26.53
C MET A 1 19.79 -7.43 -25.03
N ASN A 2 20.33 -6.35 -24.45
CA ASN A 2 19.98 -6.00 -23.07
C ASN A 2 18.60 -5.35 -23.19
N ASP A 3 17.55 -6.12 -22.94
CA ASP A 3 16.23 -5.53 -22.68
C ASP A 3 16.36 -4.84 -21.33
N GLU A 4 16.75 -3.57 -21.37
CA GLU A 4 16.86 -2.73 -20.19
C GLU A 4 15.42 -2.55 -19.67
N LEU A 5 15.13 -3.24 -18.57
CA LEU A 5 13.84 -3.23 -17.90
C LEU A 5 13.42 -1.76 -17.65
N ASP A 6 12.17 -1.39 -17.95
CA ASP A 6 11.68 -0.02 -17.74
C ASP A 6 11.98 0.41 -16.29
N PRO A 7 12.88 1.39 -16.09
CA PRO A 7 13.42 1.71 -14.78
C PRO A 7 12.42 2.47 -13.89
N ARG A 8 11.31 2.95 -14.46
CA ARG A 8 10.34 3.77 -13.75
C ARG A 8 9.53 2.88 -12.80
N PRO A 9 9.39 3.24 -11.51
CA PRO A 9 8.53 2.50 -10.60
C PRO A 9 7.06 2.73 -10.96
N TYR A 10 6.24 1.70 -10.78
CA TYR A 10 4.79 1.85 -10.71
C TYR A 10 4.40 2.05 -9.25
N LEU A 11 3.68 3.12 -8.93
CA LEU A 11 3.33 3.44 -7.56
C LEU A 11 1.98 2.83 -7.18
N LEU A 12 1.94 2.24 -5.99
CA LEU A 12 0.69 1.90 -5.32
C LEU A 12 0.49 2.83 -4.13
N ILE A 13 -0.68 3.48 -4.08
CA ILE A 13 -1.23 4.03 -2.84
C ILE A 13 -1.98 2.88 -2.18
N THR A 14 -1.48 2.37 -1.08
CA THR A 14 -2.22 1.35 -0.31
C THR A 14 -3.03 2.02 0.78
N VAL A 15 -4.21 1.48 1.09
CA VAL A 15 -5.03 1.97 2.21
C VAL A 15 -5.52 0.83 3.07
N LEU A 16 -5.22 0.88 4.37
CA LEU A 16 -6.03 0.19 5.37
C LEU A 16 -7.31 1.00 5.54
N LEU A 17 -8.46 0.45 5.16
CA LEU A 17 -9.72 1.21 5.10
C LEU A 17 -10.68 0.76 6.20
N ASP A 18 -11.27 1.70 6.93
CA ASP A 18 -12.35 1.40 7.87
C ASP A 18 -13.59 0.93 7.09
N SER A 19 -13.89 -0.38 7.18
CA SER A 19 -15.04 -0.98 6.49
C SER A 19 -16.40 -0.41 6.89
N SER A 20 -16.48 0.38 7.97
CA SER A 20 -17.69 1.07 8.41
C SER A 20 -17.82 2.51 7.90
N ALA A 21 -16.80 3.04 7.20
CA ALA A 21 -16.79 4.40 6.74
C ALA A 21 -17.86 4.67 5.67
N ARG A 22 -18.38 5.91 5.64
CA ARG A 22 -19.37 6.32 4.65
C ARG A 22 -18.69 6.57 3.31
N PRO A 23 -19.29 6.21 2.16
CA PRO A 23 -18.69 6.39 0.84
C PRO A 23 -18.21 7.82 0.52
N ALA A 24 -18.91 8.84 1.04
CA ALA A 24 -18.52 10.24 0.85
C ALA A 24 -17.21 10.60 1.58
N ASP A 25 -17.01 10.07 2.78
CA ASP A 25 -15.78 10.28 3.56
C ASP A 25 -14.61 9.53 2.91
N ILE A 26 -14.87 8.31 2.41
CA ILE A 26 -13.91 7.50 1.64
C ILE A 26 -13.48 8.27 0.37
N SER A 27 -14.44 8.78 -0.41
CA SER A 27 -14.14 9.48 -1.67
C SER A 27 -13.25 10.70 -1.45
N ARG A 28 -13.53 11.49 -0.40
CA ARG A 28 -12.69 12.62 -0.02
C ARG A 28 -11.29 12.16 0.37
N SER A 29 -11.22 11.18 1.26
CA SER A 29 -9.95 10.65 1.76
C SER A 29 -9.06 10.06 0.66
N HIS A 30 -9.65 9.36 -0.32
CA HIS A 30 -8.93 8.93 -1.52
C HIS A 30 -8.42 10.11 -2.35
N GLY A 31 -9.25 11.13 -2.55
CA GLY A 31 -8.86 12.35 -3.26
C GLY A 31 -7.64 13.01 -2.64
N ASP A 32 -7.64 13.18 -1.32
CA ASP A 32 -6.52 13.76 -0.56
C ASP A 32 -5.24 12.91 -0.71
N ALA A 33 -5.37 11.58 -0.63
CA ALA A 33 -4.24 10.66 -0.82
C ALA A 33 -3.68 10.70 -2.26
N TYR A 34 -4.55 10.78 -3.27
CA TYR A 34 -4.14 10.94 -4.66
C TYR A 34 -3.41 12.27 -4.89
N GLU A 35 -3.96 13.38 -4.41
CA GLU A 35 -3.33 14.70 -4.51
C GLU A 35 -1.96 14.71 -3.84
N ARG A 36 -1.85 14.15 -2.63
CA ARG A 36 -0.57 13.99 -1.93
C ARG A 36 0.43 13.17 -2.74
N SER A 37 0.00 12.09 -3.38
CA SER A 37 0.86 11.25 -4.21
C SER A 37 1.34 11.98 -5.45
N LEU A 38 0.46 12.74 -6.12
CA LEU A 38 0.81 13.58 -7.25
C LEU A 38 1.86 14.63 -6.87
N ASN A 39 1.66 15.32 -5.74
CA ASN A 39 2.62 16.29 -5.23
C ASN A 39 3.97 15.65 -4.85
N ALA A 40 3.95 14.49 -4.18
CA ALA A 40 5.16 13.75 -3.82
C ALA A 40 5.94 13.21 -5.03
N SER A 41 5.25 12.90 -6.13
CA SER A 41 5.84 12.43 -7.39
C SER A 41 6.27 13.55 -8.34
N GLN A 42 6.08 14.81 -7.97
CA GLN A 42 6.39 15.94 -8.85
C GLN A 42 7.88 15.95 -9.25
N GLY A 43 8.14 15.99 -10.55
CA GLY A 43 9.50 15.98 -11.11
C GLY A 43 10.17 14.60 -11.13
N GLN A 44 9.46 13.53 -10.78
CA GLN A 44 9.92 12.15 -10.86
C GLN A 44 9.22 11.43 -12.01
N GLU A 45 9.93 10.52 -12.68
CA GLU A 45 9.33 9.68 -13.73
C GLU A 45 8.78 8.38 -13.13
N ILE A 46 7.46 8.18 -13.25
CA ILE A 46 6.77 6.97 -12.81
C ILE A 46 6.07 6.28 -13.98
N ALA A 47 5.93 4.97 -13.90
CA ALA A 47 5.24 4.17 -14.93
C ALA A 47 3.71 4.24 -14.78
N GLY A 48 3.22 4.56 -13.59
CA GLY A 48 1.80 4.68 -13.29
C GLY A 48 1.55 4.79 -11.79
N LEU A 49 0.29 4.98 -11.43
CA LEU A 49 -0.19 5.17 -10.07
C LEU A 49 -1.55 4.49 -9.91
N GLU A 50 -1.73 3.73 -8.85
CA GLU A 50 -2.99 3.04 -8.55
C GLU A 50 -3.26 3.04 -7.04
N LEU A 51 -4.53 3.20 -6.64
CA LEU A 51 -4.94 3.07 -5.25
C LEU A 51 -5.52 1.68 -5.02
N VAL A 52 -5.05 1.02 -3.97
CA VAL A 52 -5.46 -0.34 -3.59
C VAL A 52 -5.99 -0.34 -2.17
N GLU A 53 -7.25 -0.72 -2.05
CA GLU A 53 -7.94 -0.83 -0.78
C GLU A 53 -7.74 -2.19 -0.11
N LEU A 54 -7.49 -2.14 1.20
CA LEU A 54 -7.61 -3.25 2.11
C LEU A 54 -8.63 -2.89 3.22
N PRO A 55 -9.91 -3.23 3.03
CA PRO A 55 -10.92 -3.04 4.05
C PRO A 55 -10.63 -3.89 5.30
N ILE A 56 -10.63 -3.25 6.46
CA ILE A 56 -10.46 -3.91 7.76
C ILE A 56 -11.62 -3.60 8.70
N ALA A 57 -11.84 -4.48 9.68
CA ALA A 57 -12.92 -4.33 10.63
C ALA A 57 -12.73 -3.04 11.46
N ALA A 58 -13.81 -2.30 11.70
CA ALA A 58 -13.78 -1.05 12.46
C ALA A 58 -13.06 -1.13 13.83
N PRO A 59 -13.18 -2.23 14.62
CA PRO A 59 -12.39 -2.38 15.84
C PRO A 59 -10.88 -2.41 15.62
N VAL A 60 -10.43 -3.07 14.54
CA VAL A 60 -9.01 -3.11 14.16
C VAL A 60 -8.56 -1.72 13.73
N PHE A 61 -9.35 -1.04 12.90
CA PHE A 61 -9.04 0.33 12.47
C PHE A 61 -8.94 1.30 13.66
N LYS A 62 -9.87 1.20 14.61
CA LYS A 62 -9.83 1.99 15.85
C LYS A 62 -8.59 1.69 16.69
N ALA A 63 -8.16 0.42 16.78
CA ALA A 63 -6.95 0.04 17.50
C ALA A 63 -5.69 0.61 16.84
N LEU A 64 -5.64 0.67 15.51
CA LEU A 64 -4.52 1.26 14.76
C LEU A 64 -4.37 2.77 14.99
N ARG A 65 -5.49 3.50 15.17
CA ARG A 65 -5.43 4.96 15.29
C ARG A 65 -4.57 5.43 16.47
N GLN A 66 -4.60 4.71 17.59
CA GLN A 66 -3.90 5.11 18.82
C GLN A 66 -2.38 5.15 18.68
N PRO A 67 -1.69 4.04 18.34
CA PRO A 67 -0.22 4.05 18.23
C PRO A 67 0.28 4.94 17.09
N LEU A 68 -0.54 5.21 16.08
CA LEU A 68 -0.17 6.00 14.90
C LEU A 68 -0.59 7.48 14.98
N ALA A 69 -1.15 7.92 16.11
CA ALA A 69 -1.67 9.28 16.31
C ALA A 69 -2.61 9.76 15.19
N VAL A 70 -3.41 8.84 14.65
CA VAL A 70 -4.30 9.12 13.51
C VAL A 70 -5.56 9.84 14.01
N PRO A 71 -6.00 10.92 13.32
CA PRO A 71 -7.22 11.64 13.67
C PRO A 71 -8.46 10.74 13.77
N GLY A 72 -9.38 11.08 14.68
CA GLY A 72 -10.59 10.29 14.95
C GLY A 72 -11.58 10.24 13.78
N ASP A 73 -11.51 11.21 12.88
CA ASP A 73 -12.30 11.33 11.65
C ASP A 73 -11.63 10.70 10.42
N ALA A 74 -10.39 10.22 10.54
CA ALA A 74 -9.71 9.53 9.45
C ALA A 74 -10.40 8.20 9.15
N VAL A 75 -10.71 7.94 7.88
CA VAL A 75 -11.38 6.72 7.42
C VAL A 75 -10.43 5.70 6.77
N GLY A 76 -9.20 6.11 6.50
CA GLY A 76 -8.16 5.25 5.92
C GLY A 76 -6.77 5.64 6.40
N LEU A 77 -5.85 4.67 6.41
CA LEU A 77 -4.42 4.88 6.61
C LEU A 77 -3.71 4.60 5.29
N TYR A 78 -3.10 5.64 4.73
CA TYR A 78 -2.50 5.58 3.40
C TYR A 78 -1.00 5.50 3.48
N ASP A 79 -0.43 4.68 2.60
CA ASP A 79 1.00 4.71 2.33
C ASP A 79 1.28 4.50 0.84
N VAL A 80 2.51 4.75 0.40
CA VAL A 80 2.96 4.59 -0.98
C VAL A 80 4.06 3.54 -1.07
N PHE A 81 3.94 2.65 -2.04
CA PHE A 81 4.88 1.57 -2.29
C PHE A 81 5.24 1.47 -3.77
N PRO A 82 6.44 0.98 -4.11
CA PRO A 82 6.85 0.77 -5.49
C PRO A 82 6.54 -0.66 -5.94
N LEU A 83 6.21 -0.80 -7.22
CA LEU A 83 6.21 -2.05 -7.95
C LEU A 83 7.03 -1.93 -9.23
N ALA A 84 7.55 -3.05 -9.71
CA ALA A 84 8.09 -3.11 -11.05
C ALA A 84 7.00 -2.79 -12.08
N SER A 85 7.28 -1.85 -12.98
CA SER A 85 6.37 -1.40 -14.05
C SER A 85 5.82 -2.55 -14.92
N ARG A 86 6.63 -3.59 -15.11
CA ARG A 86 6.30 -4.79 -15.88
C ARG A 86 5.41 -5.79 -15.15
N LEU A 87 5.16 -5.63 -13.84
CA LEU A 87 4.26 -6.52 -13.12
C LEU A 87 2.90 -6.48 -13.81
N LYS A 88 2.35 -7.66 -14.10
CA LYS A 88 1.05 -7.81 -14.76
C LYS A 88 -0.01 -7.04 -13.97
N PRO A 89 -0.89 -6.26 -14.65
CA PRO A 89 -1.93 -5.49 -13.97
C PRO A 89 -2.78 -6.31 -12.99
N GLU A 90 -3.08 -7.57 -13.35
CA GLU A 90 -3.86 -8.49 -12.51
C GLU A 90 -3.23 -8.82 -11.14
N PHE A 91 -1.92 -8.60 -10.95
CA PHE A 91 -1.23 -8.86 -9.69
C PHE A 91 -1.04 -7.62 -8.81
N ARG A 92 -1.27 -6.42 -9.36
CA ARG A 92 -1.03 -5.16 -8.62
C ARG A 92 -1.96 -5.02 -7.42
N LYS A 93 -3.23 -5.41 -7.59
CA LYS A 93 -4.21 -5.38 -6.50
C LYS A 93 -3.79 -6.27 -5.32
N ILE A 94 -3.45 -7.53 -5.58
CA ILE A 94 -3.01 -8.44 -4.50
C ILE A 94 -1.68 -8.00 -3.89
N ALA A 95 -0.75 -7.44 -4.69
CA ALA A 95 0.48 -6.86 -4.17
C ALA A 95 0.22 -5.69 -3.21
N GLY A 96 -0.66 -4.74 -3.58
CA GLY A 96 -1.02 -3.62 -2.72
C GLY A 96 -1.73 -4.04 -1.44
N GLN A 97 -2.66 -5.01 -1.53
CA GLN A 97 -3.32 -5.56 -0.36
C GLN A 97 -2.34 -6.31 0.55
N PHE A 98 -1.39 -7.05 -0.01
CA PHE A 98 -0.35 -7.73 0.76
C PHE A 98 0.53 -6.74 1.52
N LEU A 99 0.99 -5.67 0.86
CA LEU A 99 1.81 -4.62 1.47
C LEU A 99 1.06 -3.89 2.61
N ALA A 100 -0.23 -3.58 2.41
CA ALA A 100 -1.06 -3.02 3.48
C ALA A 100 -1.23 -3.99 4.66
N ALA A 101 -1.43 -5.28 4.37
CA ALA A 101 -1.59 -6.32 5.38
C ALA A 101 -0.31 -6.57 6.17
N GLU A 102 0.86 -6.51 5.54
CA GLU A 102 2.15 -6.68 6.18
C GLU A 102 2.40 -5.63 7.27
N ALA A 103 2.08 -4.36 7.00
CA ALA A 103 2.15 -3.30 8.00
C ALA A 103 1.23 -3.60 9.20
N LEU A 104 0.03 -4.13 8.94
CA LEU A 104 -0.94 -4.49 9.97
C LEU A 104 -0.49 -5.68 10.82
N TRP A 105 -0.01 -6.76 10.19
CA TRP A 105 0.53 -7.93 10.87
C TRP A 105 1.75 -7.57 11.72
N THR A 106 2.63 -6.71 11.22
CA THR A 106 3.78 -6.20 11.98
C THR A 106 3.34 -5.49 13.26
N MET A 107 2.27 -4.68 13.21
CA MET A 107 1.73 -4.02 14.41
C MET A 107 1.07 -5.00 15.39
N GLU A 108 0.41 -6.05 14.89
CA GLU A 108 -0.13 -7.13 15.71
C GLU A 108 0.98 -7.89 16.44
N GLU A 109 2.04 -8.29 15.72
CA GLU A 109 3.20 -8.99 16.27
C GLU A 109 3.92 -8.18 17.34
N GLN A 110 3.97 -6.85 17.18
CA GLN A 110 4.53 -5.92 18.19
C GLN A 110 3.58 -5.66 19.37
N GLY A 111 2.37 -6.24 19.37
CA GLY A 111 1.39 -6.05 20.43
C GLY A 111 0.73 -4.66 20.46
N LEU A 112 0.90 -3.86 19.39
CA LEU A 112 0.41 -2.48 19.33
C LEU A 112 -1.11 -2.37 19.15
N LEU A 113 -1.78 -3.48 18.83
CA LEU A 113 -3.24 -3.53 18.61
C LEU A 113 -4.03 -3.92 19.86
N GLY A 114 -3.39 -4.03 21.02
CA GLY A 114 -4.07 -4.27 22.30
C GLY A 114 -4.85 -5.59 22.35
N GLY A 115 -4.41 -6.60 21.62
CA GLY A 115 -5.06 -7.91 21.56
C GLY A 115 -6.32 -7.97 20.69
N VAL A 116 -6.62 -6.92 19.90
CA VAL A 116 -7.67 -6.99 18.88
C VAL A 116 -7.22 -7.97 17.79
N PRO A 117 -7.98 -9.06 17.53
CA PRO A 117 -7.57 -10.06 16.55
C PRO A 117 -7.63 -9.47 15.15
N VAL A 118 -6.53 -9.60 14.40
CA VAL A 118 -6.48 -9.19 13.01
C VAL A 118 -6.88 -10.36 12.12
N ASN A 119 -7.96 -10.20 11.37
CA ASN A 119 -8.33 -11.12 10.30
C ASN A 119 -8.41 -10.36 8.98
N VAL A 120 -7.31 -10.40 8.22
CA VAL A 120 -7.21 -9.76 6.91
C VAL A 120 -7.64 -10.74 5.84
N LYS A 121 -8.56 -10.31 4.97
CA LYS A 121 -8.96 -11.07 3.79
C LYS A 121 -8.40 -10.41 2.53
N LEU A 122 -7.39 -11.04 1.93
CA LEU A 122 -6.83 -10.63 0.66
C LEU A 122 -7.68 -11.17 -0.50
N GLU A 123 -7.81 -10.39 -1.57
CA GLU A 123 -8.44 -10.81 -2.82
C GLU A 123 -7.43 -11.56 -3.68
N VAL A 124 -7.24 -12.82 -3.33
CA VAL A 124 -6.27 -13.70 -3.97
C VAL A 124 -6.79 -14.19 -5.35
N PRO A 125 -5.99 -14.12 -6.42
CA PRO A 125 -6.39 -14.64 -7.74
C PRO A 125 -6.79 -16.12 -7.71
N THR A 126 -7.67 -16.51 -8.62
CA THR A 126 -8.14 -17.91 -8.69
C THR A 126 -6.97 -18.86 -8.94
N GLY A 127 -6.87 -19.92 -8.15
CA GLY A 127 -5.82 -20.94 -8.26
C GLY A 127 -4.55 -20.64 -7.46
N TRP A 128 -4.43 -19.44 -6.87
CA TRP A 128 -3.36 -19.16 -5.91
C TRP A 128 -3.70 -19.74 -4.55
N LYS A 129 -2.66 -20.05 -3.78
CA LYS A 129 -2.80 -20.37 -2.36
C LYS A 129 -3.03 -19.08 -1.58
N THR A 130 -3.75 -19.18 -0.47
CA THR A 130 -4.14 -18.04 0.37
C THR A 130 -3.21 -17.79 1.55
N ASP A 131 -2.21 -18.65 1.76
CA ASP A 131 -1.23 -18.46 2.83
C ASP A 131 -0.34 -17.24 2.50
N PRO A 132 -0.11 -16.32 3.46
CA PRO A 132 0.70 -15.12 3.23
C PRO A 132 2.09 -15.41 2.66
N LYS A 133 2.74 -16.50 3.09
CA LYS A 133 4.07 -16.87 2.60
C LYS A 133 4.02 -17.32 1.15
N ASP A 134 3.01 -18.11 0.77
CA ASP A 134 2.82 -18.55 -0.60
C ASP A 134 2.50 -17.35 -1.53
N ILE A 135 1.67 -16.40 -1.06
CA ILE A 135 1.35 -15.17 -1.80
C ILE A 135 2.61 -14.33 -2.02
N HIS A 136 3.40 -14.10 -0.97
CA HIS A 136 4.66 -13.36 -1.05
C HIS A 136 5.63 -14.01 -2.04
N GLN A 137 5.83 -15.33 -1.93
CA GLN A 137 6.70 -16.07 -2.85
C GLN A 137 6.25 -15.95 -4.31
N HIS A 138 4.94 -15.97 -4.56
CA HIS A 138 4.42 -15.81 -5.91
C HIS A 138 4.65 -14.39 -6.45
N LEU A 139 4.37 -13.36 -5.64
CA LEU A 139 4.62 -11.96 -6.01
C LEU A 139 6.09 -11.69 -6.32
N VAL A 140 7.01 -12.24 -5.51
CA VAL A 140 8.45 -12.19 -5.77
C VAL A 140 8.80 -12.94 -7.05
N GLY A 141 8.22 -14.13 -7.27
CA GLY A 141 8.43 -14.91 -8.49
C GLY A 141 7.97 -14.21 -9.78
N GLU A 142 6.92 -13.40 -9.70
CA GLU A 142 6.43 -12.55 -10.80
C GLU A 142 7.18 -11.21 -10.90
N GLY A 143 8.21 -10.99 -10.06
CA GLY A 143 9.08 -9.82 -10.11
C GLY A 143 8.44 -8.53 -9.60
N ALA A 144 7.49 -8.62 -8.66
CA ALA A 144 6.77 -7.45 -8.13
C ALA A 144 7.69 -6.35 -7.60
N LEU A 145 8.82 -6.74 -6.98
CA LEU A 145 9.82 -5.83 -6.40
C LEU A 145 11.14 -5.76 -7.18
N ASP A 146 11.16 -6.28 -8.41
CA ASP A 146 12.37 -6.25 -9.25
C ASP A 146 12.56 -4.86 -9.89
N LEU A 147 12.90 -3.90 -9.03
CA LEU A 147 13.16 -2.51 -9.38
C LEU A 147 14.61 -2.33 -9.85
N SER A 148 14.82 -1.43 -10.80
CA SER A 148 16.18 -0.97 -11.12
C SER A 148 16.74 -0.12 -9.98
N PRO A 149 18.08 0.04 -9.89
CA PRO A 149 18.67 0.96 -8.91
C PRO A 149 18.13 2.39 -9.02
N SER A 150 17.94 2.90 -10.24
CA SER A 150 17.33 4.22 -10.46
C SER A 150 15.87 4.27 -10.00
N GLY A 151 15.08 3.23 -10.26
CA GLY A 151 13.70 3.15 -9.78
C GLY A 151 13.58 3.13 -8.26
N ILE A 152 14.53 2.49 -7.56
CA ILE A 152 14.63 2.51 -6.10
C ILE A 152 14.90 3.93 -5.61
N GLU A 153 15.86 4.64 -6.19
CA GLU A 153 16.18 6.02 -5.79
C GLU A 153 15.03 6.99 -6.09
N THR A 154 14.36 6.85 -7.24
CA THR A 154 13.13 7.58 -7.55
C THR A 154 12.05 7.33 -6.49
N TYR A 155 11.79 6.06 -6.14
CA TYR A 155 10.81 5.75 -5.10
C TYR A 155 11.19 6.34 -3.74
N LYS A 156 12.45 6.27 -3.33
CA LYS A 156 12.91 6.85 -2.04
C LYS A 156 12.62 8.35 -1.97
N ALA A 157 12.90 9.09 -3.05
CA ALA A 157 12.60 10.52 -3.11
C ALA A 157 11.09 10.79 -2.95
N ILE A 158 10.25 10.00 -3.62
CA ILE A 158 8.79 10.10 -3.55
C ILE A 158 8.29 9.77 -2.15
N LYS A 159 8.77 8.68 -1.55
CA LYS A 159 8.41 8.24 -0.20
C LYS A 159 8.79 9.30 0.84
N GLN A 160 9.99 9.88 0.72
CA GLN A 160 10.42 10.98 1.59
C GLN A 160 9.52 12.20 1.47
N ALA A 161 9.15 12.61 0.25
CA ALA A 161 8.24 13.74 0.02
C ALA A 161 6.84 13.44 0.58
N TRP A 162 6.34 12.22 0.36
CA TRP A 162 5.10 11.73 0.94
C TRP A 162 5.12 11.86 2.46
N ASP A 163 6.10 11.27 3.13
CA ASP A 163 6.20 11.24 4.60
C ASP A 163 6.35 12.63 5.22
N SER A 164 7.03 13.55 4.53
CA SER A 164 7.21 14.94 5.00
C SER A 164 5.90 15.71 5.13
N THR A 165 4.84 15.29 4.42
CA THR A 165 3.52 15.93 4.49
C THR A 165 2.76 15.56 5.77
N ASN A 166 3.11 14.43 6.41
CA ASN A 166 2.52 14.01 7.70
C ASN A 166 3.16 14.71 8.92
N ALA A 167 4.28 15.41 8.74
CA ALA A 167 5.02 16.05 9.83
C ALA A 167 4.62 17.52 10.08
N SER A 168 3.52 17.97 9.47
CA SER A 168 3.01 19.36 9.54
C SER A 168 1.80 19.49 10.44
#